data_AF-A0A1C5QR35-F1
#
_entry.id   AF-A0A1C5QR35-F1
#
_cell.length_a   1.000
_cell.length_b   1.000
_cell.length_c   1.000
_cell.angle_alpha   90.00
_cell.angle_beta   90.00
_cell.angle_gamma   90.00
#
_symmetry.space_group_name_H-M   'P 1'
#
loop_
_entity.id
_entity.type
_entity.pdbx_description
1 polymer ?
#
loop_
_entity_poly.entity_id
_entity_poly.type
_entity_poly.pdbx_seq_one_letter_code
_entity_poly.pdbx_strand_id
1 'polypeptide(L)'
;MFCPNIRSEGVPPLSEKPLSQLGSLLHSTLELDVPRMPEGVIAIGAIWYLWALFWGKILLASINETEWPGILAIAFFIIGVQTKDMIWLPLSIQPALCAVRLMFVGQRAHETSLFDKGALPPALWVCTLMTWLYCGAFYGQLYMVSNTYQHGAIDVIGGICGAVVLIKLSRLASERLPTVTRPLAWIGRNTLPLFCMHLIVLNAAPWSALFAWCGAHSIAVWPVMLVVHVVCSSVLTGGSCMCCRRW
;
A
#
# COMPACT_ATOMS: atom_id res chain seq x y z
N MET A 1 -32.46 29.81 0.58
CA MET A 1 -33.15 30.60 1.62
C MET A 1 -32.32 30.45 2.89
N PHE A 2 -31.95 31.57 3.51
CA PHE A 2 -31.14 31.72 4.73
C PHE A 2 -29.62 31.41 4.67
N CYS A 3 -28.90 32.44 4.25
CA CYS A 3 -27.71 32.91 4.98
C CYS A 3 -28.20 33.80 6.16
N PRO A 4 -27.55 33.77 7.33
CA PRO A 4 -27.44 34.96 8.17
C PRO A 4 -25.97 35.37 8.37
N ASN A 5 -25.65 36.42 7.63
CA ASN A 5 -24.83 37.61 7.88
C ASN A 5 -24.09 37.84 9.24
N ILE A 6 -22.96 38.55 9.09
CA ILE A 6 -22.23 39.47 10.00
C ILE A 6 -21.25 38.87 11.02
N ARG A 7 -19.93 39.05 10.79
CA ARG A 7 -19.20 40.23 11.33
C ARG A 7 -17.79 40.36 10.76
N SER A 8 -17.55 41.43 10.01
CA SER A 8 -16.24 42.02 9.80
C SER A 8 -15.78 42.69 11.10
N GLU A 9 -14.99 42.01 11.92
CA GLU A 9 -14.22 42.68 12.96
C GLU A 9 -12.86 43.07 12.39
N GLY A 10 -12.56 44.36 12.54
CA GLY A 10 -11.45 45.03 11.88
C GLY A 10 -10.10 44.41 12.18
N VAL A 11 -9.22 44.47 11.18
CA VAL A 11 -7.79 44.24 11.32
C VAL A 11 -7.22 45.35 12.22
N PRO A 12 -6.74 45.06 13.44
CA PRO A 12 -5.93 46.02 14.18
C PRO A 12 -4.48 45.98 13.67
N PRO A 13 -3.74 47.11 13.78
CA PRO A 13 -2.42 47.25 13.17
C PRO A 13 -1.39 46.26 13.74
N LEU A 14 -0.42 45.91 12.89
CA LEU A 14 0.73 45.06 13.16
C LEU A 14 1.63 45.73 14.23
N SER A 15 1.24 45.60 15.51
CA SER A 15 2.01 46.13 16.64
C SER A 15 2.07 45.06 17.72
N GLU A 16 3.27 44.51 17.89
CA GLU A 16 3.79 43.81 19.07
C GLU A 16 2.83 42.87 19.80
N LYS A 17 2.63 41.66 19.24
CA LYS A 17 2.05 40.54 20.00
C LYS A 17 3.15 39.55 20.41
N PRO A 18 3.17 39.10 21.67
CA PRO A 18 4.21 38.20 22.17
C PRO A 18 4.19 36.86 21.44
N LEU A 19 5.40 36.30 21.25
CA LEU A 19 5.71 35.06 20.52
C LEU A 19 4.90 33.82 20.97
N SER A 20 4.23 33.90 22.12
CA SER A 20 3.34 32.87 22.68
C SER A 20 1.96 32.79 22.01
N GLN A 21 1.45 33.89 21.42
CA GLN A 21 0.13 33.91 20.76
C GLN A 21 0.18 33.52 19.28
N LEU A 22 1.36 33.63 18.65
CA LEU A 22 1.57 33.14 17.28
C LEU A 22 1.58 31.60 17.23
N GLY A 23 2.11 30.96 18.28
CA GLY A 23 2.10 29.50 18.44
C GLY A 23 0.69 28.91 18.56
N SER A 24 -0.21 29.59 19.28
CA SER A 24 -1.61 29.13 19.41
C SER A 24 -2.43 29.31 18.14
N LEU A 25 -2.11 30.30 17.30
CA LEU A 25 -2.77 30.51 16.00
C LEU A 25 -2.23 29.58 14.90
N LEU A 26 -0.95 29.21 14.96
CA LEU A 26 -0.37 28.16 14.12
C LEU A 26 -0.88 26.77 14.51
N HIS A 27 -1.19 26.55 15.80
CA HIS A 27 -1.74 25.29 16.28
C HIS A 27 -3.22 25.11 15.89
N SER A 28 -4.01 26.19 15.87
CA SER A 28 -5.43 26.14 15.50
C SER A 28 -5.70 26.13 13.99
N THR A 29 -4.75 26.56 13.15
CA THR A 29 -4.89 26.54 11.68
C THR A 29 -4.34 25.27 11.03
N LEU A 30 -3.61 24.42 11.77
CA LEU A 30 -3.14 23.11 11.31
C LEU A 30 -4.11 21.95 11.68
N GLU A 31 -5.26 22.26 12.26
CA GLU A 31 -6.39 21.34 12.47
C GLU A 31 -7.40 21.41 11.31
N LEU A 32 -6.89 21.39 10.07
CA LEU A 32 -7.70 21.00 8.90
C LEU A 32 -7.98 19.49 8.99
N ASP A 33 -9.06 19.16 9.72
CA ASP A 33 -9.96 18.01 9.58
C ASP A 33 -9.40 16.77 8.85
N VAL A 34 -8.37 16.16 9.42
CA VAL A 34 -8.03 14.75 9.16
C VAL A 34 -8.40 13.99 10.42
N PRO A 35 -9.27 12.96 10.35
CA PRO A 35 -9.54 12.11 11.50
C PRO A 35 -8.22 11.56 12.05
N ARG A 36 -7.81 12.05 13.24
CA ARG A 36 -6.56 11.68 13.91
C ARG A 36 -6.57 10.19 14.23
N MET A 37 -5.75 9.43 13.51
CA MET A 37 -5.24 8.16 14.03
C MET A 37 -4.43 8.48 15.31
N PRO A 38 -4.64 7.79 16.44
CA PRO A 38 -3.84 8.01 17.64
C PRO A 38 -2.36 7.71 17.36
N GLU A 39 -1.51 8.66 17.76
CA GLU A 39 -0.05 8.54 17.65
C GLU A 39 0.42 7.33 18.46
N GLY A 40 1.09 6.39 17.79
CA GLY A 40 1.75 5.28 18.48
C GLY A 40 1.49 3.89 17.93
N VAL A 41 0.73 3.71 16.83
CA VAL A 41 0.51 2.35 16.30
C VAL A 41 0.85 2.16 14.82
N ILE A 42 2.15 2.17 14.55
CA ILE A 42 2.73 1.87 13.22
C ILE A 42 2.59 0.37 12.90
N ALA A 43 2.55 -0.51 13.90
CA ALA A 43 2.49 -1.97 13.73
C ALA A 43 1.08 -2.52 13.42
N ILE A 44 0.01 -1.75 13.67
CA ILE A 44 -1.36 -2.22 13.44
C ILE A 44 -1.68 -2.34 11.94
N GLY A 45 -1.05 -1.56 11.06
CA GLY A 45 -1.37 -1.57 9.62
C GLY A 45 -1.15 -2.92 8.92
N ALA A 46 -0.17 -3.70 9.36
CA ALA A 46 0.21 -4.94 8.70
C ALA A 46 -0.82 -6.07 8.89
N ILE A 47 -1.48 -6.16 10.06
CA ILE A 47 -2.50 -7.21 10.28
C ILE A 47 -3.76 -6.92 9.44
N TRP A 48 -4.08 -5.65 9.24
CA TRP A 48 -5.21 -5.23 8.40
C TRP A 48 -4.99 -5.49 6.91
N TYR A 49 -3.74 -5.60 6.45
CA TYR A 49 -3.44 -6.01 5.08
C TYR A 49 -3.92 -7.44 4.79
N LEU A 50 -3.74 -8.38 5.73
CA LEU A 50 -4.24 -9.75 5.59
C LEU A 50 -5.78 -9.79 5.51
N TRP A 51 -6.44 -9.00 6.35
CA TRP A 51 -7.90 -8.84 6.29
C TRP A 51 -8.37 -8.22 4.96
N ALA A 52 -7.67 -7.21 4.47
CA ALA A 52 -7.97 -6.60 3.17
C ALA A 52 -7.82 -7.60 2.01
N LEU A 53 -6.77 -8.43 2.03
CA LEU A 53 -6.58 -9.50 1.05
C LEU A 53 -7.68 -10.57 1.14
N PHE A 54 -8.08 -10.96 2.35
CA PHE A 54 -9.15 -11.93 2.57
C PHE A 54 -10.47 -11.44 1.97
N TRP A 55 -10.91 -10.23 2.34
CA TRP A 55 -12.12 -9.62 1.77
C TRP A 55 -11.99 -9.38 0.27
N GLY A 56 -10.82 -8.93 -0.20
CA GLY A 56 -10.57 -8.70 -1.61
C GLY A 56 -10.73 -9.97 -2.46
N LYS A 57 -10.29 -11.12 -1.95
CA LYS A 57 -10.49 -12.41 -2.63
C LYS A 57 -11.95 -12.85 -2.65
N ILE A 58 -12.69 -12.67 -1.55
CA ILE A 58 -14.13 -12.99 -1.50
C ILE A 58 -14.89 -12.12 -2.50
N LEU A 59 -14.66 -10.81 -2.48
CA LEU A 59 -15.30 -9.87 -3.40
C LEU A 59 -14.95 -10.17 -4.86
N LEU A 60 -13.69 -10.51 -5.16
CA LEU A 60 -13.29 -10.91 -6.51
C LEU A 60 -14.01 -12.18 -6.98
N ALA A 61 -14.18 -13.17 -6.10
CA ALA A 61 -14.94 -14.37 -6.42
C ALA A 61 -16.42 -14.04 -6.73
N SER A 62 -17.06 -13.20 -5.91
CA SER A 62 -18.43 -12.74 -6.15
C SER A 62 -18.58 -11.96 -7.45
N ILE A 63 -17.59 -11.15 -7.82
CA ILE A 63 -17.60 -10.39 -9.09
C ILE A 63 -17.55 -11.32 -10.29
N ASN A 64 -16.72 -12.36 -10.22
CA ASN A 64 -16.55 -13.30 -11.33
C ASN A 64 -17.81 -14.15 -11.60
N GLU A 65 -18.70 -14.31 -10.61
CA GLU A 65 -19.99 -14.98 -10.79
C GLU A 65 -21.06 -14.08 -11.44
N THR A 66 -20.80 -12.79 -11.59
CA THR A 66 -21.75 -11.81 -12.14
C THR A 66 -21.63 -11.67 -13.66
N GLU A 67 -22.71 -11.30 -14.35
CA GLU A 67 -22.74 -11.10 -15.81
C GLU A 67 -21.85 -9.93 -16.31
N TRP A 68 -21.55 -8.95 -15.44
CA TRP A 68 -20.80 -7.73 -15.78
C TRP A 68 -19.66 -7.43 -14.79
N PRO A 69 -18.61 -8.27 -14.73
CA PRO A 69 -17.61 -8.21 -13.67
C PRO A 69 -16.79 -6.90 -13.67
N GLY A 70 -16.52 -6.34 -14.85
CA GLY A 70 -15.75 -5.09 -14.98
C GLY A 70 -16.46 -3.86 -14.43
N ILE A 71 -17.78 -3.75 -14.63
CA ILE A 71 -18.58 -2.62 -14.12
C ILE A 71 -18.62 -2.67 -12.60
N LEU A 72 -18.80 -3.86 -12.04
CA LEU A 72 -18.84 -4.07 -10.59
C LEU A 72 -17.49 -3.76 -9.92
N ALA A 73 -16.37 -4.14 -10.56
CA ALA A 73 -15.03 -3.78 -10.08
C ALA A 73 -14.78 -2.25 -10.08
N ILE A 74 -15.34 -1.52 -11.05
CA ILE A 74 -15.26 -0.05 -11.08
C ILE A 74 -16.15 0.55 -9.99
N ALA A 75 -17.39 0.06 -9.84
CA ALA A 75 -18.33 0.52 -8.83
C ALA A 75 -17.77 0.37 -7.41
N PHE A 76 -17.20 -0.80 -7.09
CA PHE A 76 -16.59 -1.02 -5.77
C PHE A 76 -15.45 -0.08 -5.46
N PHE A 77 -14.60 0.26 -6.44
CA PHE A 77 -13.57 1.26 -6.20
C PHE A 77 -14.15 2.65 -5.94
N ILE A 78 -15.17 3.08 -6.69
CA ILE A 78 -15.80 4.40 -6.46
C ILE A 78 -16.35 4.46 -5.03
N ILE A 79 -17.03 3.39 -4.59
CA ILE A 79 -17.52 3.25 -3.22
C ILE A 79 -16.35 3.27 -2.22
N GLY A 80 -15.26 2.56 -2.50
CA GLY A 80 -14.08 2.51 -1.63
C GLY A 80 -13.41 3.88 -1.44
N VAL A 81 -13.36 4.71 -2.49
CA VAL A 81 -12.80 6.06 -2.43
C VAL A 81 -13.75 7.04 -1.74
N GLN A 82 -15.06 6.96 -2.01
CA GLN A 82 -16.03 7.88 -1.40
C GLN A 82 -16.28 7.59 0.09
N THR A 83 -16.25 6.32 0.49
CA THR A 83 -16.51 5.93 1.89
C THR A 83 -15.36 6.30 2.83
N LYS A 84 -14.19 6.74 2.31
CA LYS A 84 -13.00 7.05 3.10
C LYS A 84 -13.24 8.13 4.17
N ASP A 85 -14.04 9.15 3.84
CA ASP A 85 -14.28 10.32 4.69
C ASP A 85 -15.49 10.14 5.62
N MET A 86 -16.30 9.10 5.40
CA MET A 86 -17.60 8.94 6.04
C MET A 86 -17.59 7.94 7.20
N ILE A 87 -16.85 6.84 7.09
CA ILE A 87 -16.83 5.76 8.10
C ILE A 87 -15.43 5.14 8.13
N TRP A 88 -14.76 5.10 9.29
CA TRP A 88 -13.60 4.23 9.47
C TRP A 88 -14.11 2.80 9.72
N LEU A 89 -14.24 1.98 8.67
CA LEU A 89 -14.72 0.61 8.88
C LEU A 89 -13.62 -0.23 9.57
N PRO A 90 -13.91 -0.83 10.74
CA PRO A 90 -13.06 -1.89 11.25
C PRO A 90 -13.04 -3.04 10.22
N LEU A 91 -11.91 -3.75 10.07
CA LEU A 91 -11.69 -4.88 9.15
C LEU A 91 -11.14 -4.57 7.75
N SER A 92 -10.69 -3.34 7.46
CA SER A 92 -9.93 -3.04 6.23
C SER A 92 -10.70 -3.37 4.93
N ILE A 93 -12.04 -3.32 4.98
CA ILE A 93 -12.92 -3.60 3.83
C ILE A 93 -12.78 -2.51 2.76
N GLN A 94 -12.55 -1.26 3.17
CA GLN A 94 -12.37 -0.14 2.25
C GLN A 94 -11.13 -0.31 1.34
N PRO A 95 -9.92 -0.57 1.86
CA PRO A 95 -8.78 -0.88 0.99
C PRO A 95 -8.98 -2.18 0.20
N ALA A 96 -9.75 -3.14 0.71
CA ALA A 96 -10.13 -4.32 -0.07
C ALA A 96 -10.95 -3.96 -1.32
N LEU A 97 -11.95 -3.08 -1.21
CA LEU A 97 -12.75 -2.61 -2.35
C LEU A 97 -11.90 -1.93 -3.43
N CYS A 98 -10.88 -1.15 -3.02
CA CYS A 98 -9.94 -0.56 -3.96
C CYS A 98 -8.99 -1.61 -4.57
N ALA A 99 -8.59 -2.63 -3.80
CA ALA A 99 -7.74 -3.73 -4.25
C ALA A 99 -8.37 -4.63 -5.28
N VAL A 100 -9.66 -4.91 -5.12
CA VAL A 100 -10.43 -5.80 -5.98
C VAL A 100 -10.28 -5.43 -7.45
N ARG A 101 -10.25 -4.14 -7.80
CA ARG A 101 -10.01 -3.70 -9.18
C ARG A 101 -8.63 -4.15 -9.70
N LEU A 102 -7.56 -3.90 -8.94
CA LEU A 102 -6.20 -4.30 -9.34
C LEU A 102 -6.10 -5.82 -9.46
N MET A 103 -6.73 -6.55 -8.54
CA MET A 103 -6.79 -8.01 -8.58
C MET A 103 -7.57 -8.52 -9.80
N PHE A 104 -8.69 -7.89 -10.13
CA PHE A 104 -9.50 -8.21 -11.32
C PHE A 104 -8.72 -7.99 -12.61
N VAL A 105 -8.04 -6.84 -12.76
CA VAL A 105 -7.19 -6.56 -13.93
C VAL A 105 -6.05 -7.59 -14.02
N GLY A 106 -5.42 -7.93 -12.89
CA GLY A 106 -4.39 -8.96 -12.83
C GLY A 106 -4.88 -10.35 -13.26
N GLN A 107 -6.07 -10.75 -12.78
CA GLN A 107 -6.70 -12.02 -13.17
C GLN A 107 -7.00 -12.06 -14.66
N ARG A 108 -7.61 -11.00 -15.21
CA ARG A 108 -7.93 -10.92 -16.63
C ARG A 108 -6.69 -10.88 -17.51
N ALA A 109 -5.63 -10.20 -17.07
CA ALA A 109 -4.34 -10.20 -17.77
C ALA A 109 -3.67 -11.58 -17.79
N HIS A 110 -3.86 -12.38 -16.73
CA HIS A 110 -3.41 -13.76 -16.68
C HIS A 110 -4.23 -14.67 -17.62
N GLU A 111 -5.57 -14.59 -17.59
CA GLU A 111 -6.46 -15.39 -18.44
C GLU A 111 -6.28 -15.12 -19.93
N THR A 112 -6.10 -13.85 -20.31
CA THR A 112 -5.87 -13.45 -21.71
C THR A 112 -4.46 -13.77 -22.19
N SER A 113 -3.62 -14.37 -21.34
CA SER A 113 -2.21 -14.65 -21.65
C SER A 113 -1.48 -13.41 -22.16
N LEU A 114 -1.84 -12.23 -21.62
CA LEU A 114 -1.38 -10.92 -22.08
C LEU A 114 0.15 -10.78 -22.04
N PHE A 115 0.79 -11.60 -21.22
CA PHE A 115 2.23 -11.62 -21.00
C PHE A 115 2.98 -12.59 -21.91
N ASP A 116 2.30 -13.41 -22.73
CA ASP A 116 2.94 -14.39 -23.61
C ASP A 116 3.68 -13.76 -24.78
N LYS A 117 4.65 -14.50 -25.33
CA LYS A 117 5.55 -14.03 -26.39
C LYS A 117 4.71 -13.66 -27.63
N GLY A 118 4.69 -12.36 -27.95
CA GLY A 118 3.98 -11.83 -29.12
C GLY A 118 2.55 -11.37 -28.87
N ALA A 119 1.98 -11.57 -27.67
CA ALA A 119 0.61 -11.14 -27.36
C ALA A 119 0.50 -9.60 -27.21
N LEU A 120 1.54 -8.96 -26.67
CA LEU A 120 1.56 -7.50 -26.48
C LEU A 120 2.49 -6.84 -27.52
N PRO A 121 1.98 -5.93 -28.38
CA PRO A 121 2.81 -5.21 -29.33
C PRO A 121 3.89 -4.38 -28.59
N PRO A 122 5.13 -4.29 -29.12
CA PRO A 122 6.21 -3.54 -28.48
C PRO A 122 5.84 -2.08 -28.18
N ALA A 123 5.06 -1.44 -29.07
CA ALA A 123 4.58 -0.08 -28.87
C ALA A 123 3.71 0.07 -27.62
N LEU A 124 2.77 -0.84 -27.38
CA LEU A 124 1.90 -0.80 -26.20
C LEU A 124 2.70 -1.02 -24.90
N TRP A 125 3.77 -1.81 -24.97
CA TRP A 125 4.68 -1.97 -23.83
C TRP A 125 5.48 -0.70 -23.52
N VAL A 126 5.98 -0.02 -24.55
CA VAL A 126 6.66 1.27 -24.37
C VAL A 126 5.67 2.30 -23.82
N CYS A 127 4.43 2.34 -24.32
CA CYS A 127 3.39 3.22 -23.78
C CYS A 127 3.13 2.95 -22.29
N THR A 128 2.93 1.69 -21.87
CA THR A 128 2.69 1.38 -20.45
C THR A 128 3.89 1.67 -19.57
N LEU A 129 5.11 1.44 -20.06
CA LEU A 129 6.35 1.83 -19.37
C LEU A 129 6.43 3.35 -19.19
N MET A 130 6.18 4.12 -20.24
CA MET A 130 6.21 5.58 -20.19
C MET A 130 5.12 6.13 -19.27
N THR A 131 3.91 5.58 -19.30
CA THR A 131 2.84 5.97 -18.36
C THR A 131 3.23 5.69 -16.92
N TRP A 132 3.83 4.53 -16.62
CA TRP A 132 4.29 4.23 -15.26
C TRP A 132 5.40 5.17 -14.81
N LEU A 133 6.41 5.44 -15.65
CA LEU A 133 7.49 6.38 -15.33
C LEU A 133 6.99 7.82 -15.17
N TYR A 134 6.06 8.25 -16.03
CA TYR A 134 5.44 9.57 -15.95
C TYR A 134 4.65 9.74 -14.66
N CYS A 135 3.79 8.77 -14.32
CA CYS A 135 3.08 8.79 -13.04
C CYS A 135 4.09 8.75 -11.88
N GLY A 136 5.09 7.87 -11.88
CA GLY A 136 6.08 7.80 -10.82
C GLY A 136 6.90 9.09 -10.62
N ALA A 137 7.19 9.83 -11.69
CA ALA A 137 7.99 11.06 -11.63
C ALA A 137 7.18 12.29 -11.22
N PHE A 138 5.93 12.42 -11.66
CA PHE A 138 5.10 13.62 -11.46
C PHE A 138 3.96 13.42 -10.45
N TYR A 139 3.50 12.18 -10.23
CA TYR A 139 2.29 11.81 -9.50
C TYR A 139 2.51 10.55 -8.64
N GLY A 140 3.13 10.72 -7.47
CA GLY A 140 3.70 9.61 -6.69
C GLY A 140 2.98 9.23 -5.38
N GLN A 141 1.70 9.54 -5.21
CA GLN A 141 1.02 9.41 -3.90
C GLN A 141 -0.17 8.43 -3.96
N LEU A 142 0.10 7.16 -4.25
CA LEU A 142 -0.88 6.09 -4.20
C LEU A 142 -0.81 5.38 -2.83
N TYR A 143 -1.67 5.78 -1.90
CA TYR A 143 -1.80 5.12 -0.59
C TYR A 143 -3.05 4.25 -0.58
N MET A 144 -2.85 3.03 -1.06
CA MET A 144 -3.91 2.04 -1.15
C MET A 144 -4.48 1.63 0.22
N VAL A 145 -3.66 1.64 1.27
CA VAL A 145 -4.09 1.31 2.63
C VAL A 145 -5.03 2.36 3.21
N SER A 146 -4.84 3.63 2.85
CA SER A 146 -5.65 4.77 3.32
C SER A 146 -6.67 5.23 2.29
N ASN A 147 -6.89 4.45 1.22
CA ASN A 147 -7.72 4.81 0.06
C ASN A 147 -7.51 6.25 -0.44
N THR A 148 -6.28 6.73 -0.33
CA THR A 148 -5.93 8.10 -0.66
C THR A 148 -5.24 8.13 -2.01
N TYR A 149 -5.94 8.70 -2.99
CA TYR A 149 -5.49 8.91 -4.36
C TYR A 149 -5.48 10.43 -4.60
N GLN A 150 -4.32 11.07 -4.39
CA GLN A 150 -4.20 12.54 -4.42
C GLN A 150 -4.55 13.12 -5.80
N HIS A 151 -4.22 12.40 -6.87
CA HIS A 151 -4.50 12.83 -8.25
C HIS A 151 -5.60 11.98 -8.90
N GLY A 152 -6.35 11.21 -8.10
CA GLY A 152 -7.52 10.44 -8.53
C GLY A 152 -7.18 9.34 -9.53
N ALA A 153 -7.75 9.41 -10.74
CA ALA A 153 -7.68 8.33 -11.72
C ALA A 153 -6.25 8.08 -12.27
N ILE A 154 -5.39 9.10 -12.33
CA ILE A 154 -4.04 8.97 -12.89
C ILE A 154 -3.12 8.09 -12.02
N ASP A 155 -3.30 8.16 -10.69
CA ASP A 155 -2.56 7.33 -9.74
C ASP A 155 -2.94 5.86 -9.94
N VAL A 156 -4.23 5.57 -10.15
CA VAL A 156 -4.74 4.22 -10.41
C VAL A 156 -4.19 3.67 -11.74
N ILE A 157 -4.27 4.45 -12.81
CA ILE A 157 -3.79 4.03 -14.14
C ILE A 157 -2.28 3.78 -14.08
N GLY A 158 -1.53 4.68 -13.44
CA GLY A 158 -0.09 4.51 -13.20
C GLY A 158 0.22 3.24 -12.41
N GLY A 159 -0.57 2.92 -11.39
CA GLY A 159 -0.44 1.68 -10.60
C GLY A 159 -0.72 0.41 -11.42
N ILE A 160 -1.76 0.40 -12.26
CA ILE A 160 -2.07 -0.72 -13.17
C ILE A 160 -0.93 -0.91 -14.18
N CYS A 161 -0.50 0.17 -14.83
CA CYS A 161 0.61 0.16 -15.78
C CYS A 161 1.89 -0.34 -15.12
N GLY A 162 2.21 0.14 -13.91
CA GLY A 162 3.36 -0.31 -13.12
C GLY A 162 3.30 -1.81 -12.80
N ALA A 163 2.15 -2.33 -12.38
CA ALA A 163 1.99 -3.76 -12.12
C ALA A 163 2.22 -4.60 -13.39
N VAL A 164 1.63 -4.21 -14.53
CA VAL A 164 1.82 -4.89 -15.83
C VAL A 164 3.28 -4.86 -16.27
N VAL A 165 3.95 -3.71 -16.15
CA VAL A 165 5.38 -3.54 -16.47
C VAL A 165 6.25 -4.43 -15.59
N LEU A 166 6.01 -4.43 -14.27
CA LEU A 166 6.77 -5.24 -13.31
C LEU A 166 6.62 -6.75 -13.58
N ILE A 167 5.41 -7.23 -13.88
CA ILE A 167 5.17 -8.64 -14.22
C ILE A 167 5.94 -9.01 -15.48
N LYS A 168 5.89 -8.18 -16.53
CA LYS A 168 6.61 -8.44 -17.79
C LYS A 168 8.13 -8.36 -17.62
N LEU A 169 8.64 -7.41 -16.84
CA LEU A 169 10.05 -7.32 -16.49
C LEU A 169 10.51 -8.53 -15.69
N SER A 170 9.70 -9.02 -14.75
CA SER A 170 9.97 -10.24 -13.99
C SER A 170 10.08 -11.48 -14.91
N ARG A 171 9.20 -11.60 -15.90
CA ARG A 171 9.25 -12.68 -16.90
C ARG A 171 10.52 -12.58 -17.75
N LEU A 172 10.86 -11.39 -18.25
CA LEU A 172 12.07 -11.15 -19.03
C LEU A 172 13.34 -11.44 -18.22
N ALA A 173 13.38 -11.00 -16.96
CA ALA A 173 14.46 -11.29 -16.04
C ALA A 173 14.60 -12.79 -15.79
N SER A 174 13.48 -13.54 -15.75
CA SER A 174 13.49 -14.98 -15.55
C SER A 174 14.11 -15.74 -16.73
N GLU A 175 13.91 -15.26 -17.95
CA GLU A 175 14.54 -15.82 -19.15
C GLU A 175 16.03 -15.49 -19.24
N ARG A 176 16.45 -14.30 -18.79
CA ARG A 176 17.83 -13.81 -18.94
C ARG A 176 18.75 -14.22 -17.78
N LEU A 177 18.23 -14.28 -16.56
CA LEU A 177 19.01 -14.48 -15.33
C LEU A 177 18.31 -15.47 -14.37
N PRO A 178 18.18 -16.75 -14.75
CA PRO A 178 17.44 -17.74 -13.96
C PRO A 178 18.02 -17.95 -12.56
N THR A 179 19.32 -17.70 -12.37
CA THR A 179 20.00 -17.82 -11.07
C THR A 179 19.50 -16.79 -10.06
N VAL A 180 19.21 -15.55 -10.50
CA VAL A 180 18.73 -14.46 -9.64
C VAL A 180 17.21 -14.55 -9.45
N THR A 181 16.48 -15.00 -10.48
CA THR A 181 15.01 -15.10 -10.38
C THR A 181 14.53 -16.31 -9.59
N ARG A 182 15.31 -17.39 -9.47
CA ARG A 182 14.98 -18.55 -8.63
C ARG A 182 14.72 -18.20 -7.15
N PRO A 183 15.63 -17.53 -6.43
CA PRO A 183 15.36 -17.12 -5.06
C PRO A 183 14.24 -16.09 -5.00
N LEU A 184 14.16 -15.16 -5.95
CA LEU A 184 13.08 -14.17 -6.01
C LEU A 184 11.69 -14.81 -6.20
N ALA A 185 11.58 -15.85 -7.02
CA ALA A 185 10.36 -16.62 -7.23
C ALA A 185 10.02 -17.51 -6.02
N TRP A 186 11.02 -17.97 -5.26
CA TRP A 186 10.78 -18.64 -3.99
C TRP A 186 10.23 -17.67 -2.94
N ILE A 187 10.83 -16.48 -2.81
CA ILE A 187 10.33 -15.40 -1.94
C ILE A 187 8.89 -15.04 -2.36
N GLY A 188 8.66 -14.83 -3.66
CA GLY A 188 7.34 -14.54 -4.24
C GLY A 188 6.25 -15.52 -3.82
N ARG A 189 6.52 -16.82 -3.93
CA ARG A 189 5.58 -17.89 -3.53
C ARG A 189 5.32 -17.95 -2.03
N ASN A 190 6.30 -17.56 -1.23
CA ASN A 190 6.22 -17.55 0.23
C ASN A 190 5.96 -16.14 0.80
N THR A 191 5.51 -15.19 -0.02
CA THR A 191 5.29 -13.79 0.41
C THR A 191 4.32 -13.69 1.57
N LEU A 192 3.18 -14.41 1.52
CA LEU A 192 2.18 -14.36 2.59
C LEU A 192 2.68 -15.00 3.90
N PRO A 193 3.25 -16.22 3.91
CA PRO A 193 3.91 -16.76 5.11
C PRO A 193 5.04 -15.88 5.65
N LEU A 194 5.89 -15.34 4.76
CA LEU A 194 6.99 -14.45 5.14
C LEU A 194 6.47 -13.16 5.77
N PHE A 195 5.37 -12.62 5.24
CA PHE A 195 4.68 -11.47 5.81
C PHE A 195 4.10 -11.77 7.20
N CYS A 196 3.45 -12.93 7.39
CA CYS A 196 2.98 -13.36 8.71
C CYS A 196 4.13 -13.51 9.72
N MET A 197 5.24 -14.12 9.31
CA MET A 197 6.42 -14.27 10.16
C MET A 197 7.05 -12.92 10.50
N HIS A 198 7.15 -12.01 9.53
CA HIS A 198 7.61 -10.64 9.74
C HIS A 198 6.76 -9.91 10.79
N LEU A 199 5.44 -10.09 10.72
CA LEU A 199 4.50 -9.50 11.67
C LEU A 199 4.64 -10.09 13.09
N ILE A 200 4.89 -11.40 13.20
CA ILE A 200 5.19 -12.05 14.49
C ILE A 200 6.48 -11.49 15.09
N VAL A 201 7.55 -11.36 14.29
CA VAL A 201 8.82 -10.80 14.77
C VAL A 201 8.65 -9.34 15.21
N LEU A 202 7.89 -8.54 14.45
CA LEU A 202 7.56 -7.16 14.82
C LEU A 202 6.81 -7.07 16.15
N ASN A 203 5.88 -7.99 16.44
CA ASN A 203 5.07 -7.94 17.67
C ASN A 203 5.71 -8.65 18.87
N ALA A 204 6.48 -9.71 18.65
CA ALA A 204 7.04 -10.55 19.72
C ALA A 204 8.46 -10.14 20.13
N ALA A 205 9.21 -9.45 19.26
CA ALA A 205 10.57 -9.02 19.62
C ALA A 205 10.53 -7.82 20.58
N PRO A 206 11.36 -7.83 21.64
CA PRO A 206 11.48 -6.71 22.57
C PRO A 206 12.31 -5.57 21.96
N TRP A 207 11.73 -4.88 20.96
CA TRP A 207 12.41 -3.80 20.22
C TRP A 207 12.93 -2.69 21.12
N SER A 208 12.24 -2.38 22.21
CA SER A 208 12.68 -1.38 23.20
C SER A 208 14.03 -1.73 23.83
N ALA A 209 14.26 -3.00 24.16
CA ALA A 209 15.54 -3.46 24.69
C ALA A 209 16.65 -3.44 23.62
N LEU A 210 16.30 -3.80 22.38
CA LEU A 210 17.24 -3.76 21.25
C LEU A 210 17.68 -2.32 20.93
N PHE A 211 16.73 -1.37 20.91
CA PHE A 211 17.01 0.04 20.69
C PHE A 211 17.86 0.65 21.80
N ALA A 212 17.57 0.31 23.07
CA ALA A 212 18.38 0.74 24.22
C ALA A 212 19.83 0.20 24.14
N TRP A 213 20.00 -1.07 23.77
CA TRP A 213 21.34 -1.68 23.61
C TRP A 213 22.13 -1.07 22.44
N CYS A 214 21.49 -0.81 21.30
CA CYS A 214 22.12 -0.16 20.14
C CYS A 214 22.53 1.29 20.48
N GLY A 215 21.67 2.02 21.22
CA GLY A 215 21.98 3.36 21.70
C GLY A 215 23.18 3.38 22.64
N ALA A 216 23.32 2.39 23.51
CA ALA A 216 24.47 2.26 24.42
C ALA A 216 25.80 1.97 23.68
N HIS A 217 25.76 1.28 22.53
CA HIS A 217 26.96 0.91 21.77
C HIS A 217 27.24 1.83 20.57
N SER A 218 26.48 2.92 20.40
CA SER A 218 26.60 3.85 19.25
C SER A 218 26.50 3.16 17.88
N ILE A 219 25.75 2.05 17.81
CA ILE A 219 25.58 1.28 16.56
C ILE A 219 24.32 1.80 15.86
N ALA A 220 24.41 1.99 14.54
CA ALA A 220 23.24 2.29 13.73
C ALA A 220 22.17 1.19 13.92
N VAL A 221 20.96 1.59 14.25
CA VAL A 221 19.85 0.68 14.57
C VAL A 221 19.34 -0.07 13.34
N TRP A 222 19.35 0.58 12.17
CA TRP A 222 18.80 0.04 10.93
C TRP A 222 19.49 -1.24 10.45
N PRO A 223 20.85 -1.35 10.40
CA PRO A 223 21.53 -2.59 10.02
C PRO A 223 21.20 -3.76 10.95
N VAL A 224 21.17 -3.52 12.26
CA VAL A 224 20.86 -4.53 13.27
C VAL A 224 19.43 -5.03 13.10
N MET A 225 18.47 -4.10 12.92
CA MET A 225 17.08 -4.44 12.66
C MET A 225 16.91 -5.27 11.37
N LEU A 226 17.61 -4.90 10.30
CA LEU A 226 17.57 -5.61 9.03
C LEU A 226 18.15 -7.03 9.16
N VAL A 227 19.28 -7.19 9.84
CA VAL A 227 19.89 -8.50 10.08
C VAL A 227 19.00 -9.38 10.95
N VAL A 228 18.47 -8.85 12.06
CA VAL A 228 17.55 -9.61 12.94
C VAL A 228 16.29 -10.03 12.18
N HIS A 229 15.69 -9.14 11.38
CA HIS A 229 14.55 -9.49 10.54
C HIS A 229 14.88 -10.55 9.51
N VAL A 230 15.96 -10.38 8.73
CA VAL A 230 16.32 -11.35 7.68
C VAL A 230 16.68 -12.71 8.27
N VAL A 231 17.41 -12.74 9.39
CA VAL A 231 17.80 -13.98 10.07
C VAL A 231 16.59 -14.67 10.70
N CYS A 232 15.78 -13.97 11.49
CA CYS A 232 14.58 -14.56 12.09
C CYS A 232 13.59 -15.03 11.03
N SER A 233 13.32 -14.23 9.99
CA SER A 233 12.41 -14.61 8.91
C SER A 233 12.96 -15.78 8.09
N SER A 234 14.27 -15.85 7.82
CA SER A 234 14.85 -16.98 7.07
C SER A 234 14.91 -18.27 7.87
N VAL A 235 15.24 -18.23 9.16
CA VAL A 235 15.24 -19.40 10.05
C VAL A 235 13.83 -19.98 10.19
N LEU A 236 12.83 -19.10 10.39
CA LEU A 236 11.43 -19.53 10.55
C LEU A 236 10.81 -19.99 9.22
N THR A 237 11.07 -19.28 8.12
CA THR A 237 10.55 -19.68 6.80
C THR A 237 11.29 -20.92 6.26
N GLY A 238 12.57 -21.09 6.57
CA GLY A 238 13.35 -22.30 6.27
C GLY A 238 12.79 -23.52 6.99
N GLY A 239 12.41 -23.38 8.27
CA GLY A 239 11.70 -24.41 9.04
C GLY A 239 10.33 -24.76 8.46
N SER A 240 9.53 -23.74 8.08
CA SER A 240 8.22 -23.96 7.45
C SER A 240 8.31 -24.54 6.04
N CYS A 241 9.30 -24.17 5.23
CA CYS A 241 9.51 -24.74 3.89
C CYS A 241 10.00 -26.20 3.92
N MET A 242 10.67 -26.62 4.99
CA MET A 242 10.98 -28.04 5.21
C MET A 242 9.76 -28.84 5.70
N CYS A 243 8.89 -28.23 6.51
CA CYS A 243 7.71 -28.88 7.04
C CYS A 243 6.53 -28.96 6.03
N CYS A 244 6.38 -27.96 5.17
CA CYS A 244 5.30 -27.88 4.18
C CYS A 244 5.60 -28.67 2.89
N ARG A 245 6.84 -29.14 2.70
CA ARG A 245 7.20 -30.06 1.60
C ARG A 245 6.86 -31.53 1.89
N ARG A 246 6.13 -31.77 2.99
CA ARG A 246 5.71 -33.11 3.46
C ARG A 246 4.19 -33.32 3.43
N TRP A 247 3.45 -32.39 2.83
CA TRP A 247 2.02 -32.50 2.56
C TRP A 247 1.75 -32.24 1.08
#